data_AF-A0AAW5ZGC9-F1
#
_entry.id   AF-A0AAW5ZGC9-F1
#
_cell.length_a   1.000
_cell.length_b   1.000
_cell.length_c   1.000
_cell.angle_alpha   90.00
_cell.angle_beta   90.00
_cell.angle_gamma   90.00
#
_symmetry.space_group_name_H-M   'P 1'
#
loop_
_entity.id
_entity.type
_entity.pdbx_description
1 polymer ?
#
loop_
_entity_poly.entity_id
_entity_poly.type
_entity_poly.pdbx_seq_one_letter_code
_entity_poly.pdbx_strand_id
1 'polypeptide(L)'
;DFQIRLQDCNFNTETTMATTFTGNPYSTNADNYSLSNMDNGTEIPNVSLVIGDQHGTGYALGAEIKQPIVKDSSTGKGKPKQTLNFKAWLVGETDAVTPTPAPFETLTTFQITYL
;
A
#
# COMPACT_ATOMS: atom_id res chain seq x y z
N ASP A 1 6.70 7.59 1.19
CA ASP A 1 7.30 6.24 1.34
C ASP A 1 7.04 5.71 2.73
N PHE A 2 6.80 4.40 2.86
CA PHE A 2 6.62 3.73 4.16
C PHE A 2 7.13 2.29 4.12
N GLN A 3 7.27 1.67 5.30
CA GLN A 3 7.78 0.32 5.46
C GLN A 3 6.88 -0.51 6.37
N ILE A 4 6.75 -1.79 6.04
CA ILE A 4 6.30 -2.81 6.98
C ILE A 4 7.51 -3.66 7.35
N ARG A 5 7.80 -3.75 8.65
CA ARG A 5 8.96 -4.50 9.18
C ARG A 5 8.48 -5.74 9.89
N LEU A 6 8.93 -6.89 9.42
CA LEU A 6 8.66 -8.19 10.04
C LEU A 6 9.83 -8.58 10.92
N GLN A 7 9.54 -9.10 12.12
CA GLN A 7 10.52 -9.60 13.07
C GLN A 7 10.31 -11.09 13.30
N ASP A 8 11.37 -11.77 13.73
CA ASP A 8 11.38 -13.17 14.14
C ASP A 8 10.78 -14.13 13.09
N CYS A 9 10.98 -13.82 11.81
CA CYS A 9 10.54 -14.68 10.71
C CYS A 9 11.32 -16.01 10.68
N ASN A 10 10.65 -17.09 10.28
CA ASN A 10 11.26 -18.42 10.14
C ASN A 10 10.90 -19.05 8.79
N PHE A 11 11.34 -18.43 7.70
CA PHE A 11 11.08 -18.90 6.35
C PHE A 11 12.05 -20.02 5.95
N ASN A 12 11.51 -21.15 5.52
CA ASN A 12 12.31 -22.31 5.12
C ASN A 12 12.22 -22.54 3.62
N THR A 13 11.00 -22.58 3.09
CA THR A 13 10.72 -22.87 1.68
C THR A 13 10.17 -21.67 0.94
N GLU A 14 9.55 -20.73 1.67
CA GLU A 14 8.95 -19.53 1.13
C GLU A 14 10.01 -18.66 0.46
N THR A 15 9.64 -18.09 -0.66
CA THR A 15 10.51 -17.24 -1.49
C THR A 15 9.96 -15.84 -1.67
N THR A 16 8.66 -15.65 -1.46
CA THR A 16 7.97 -14.40 -1.77
C THR A 16 7.01 -14.01 -0.66
N MET A 17 6.90 -12.70 -0.42
CA MET A 17 5.86 -12.08 0.41
C MET A 17 4.93 -11.30 -0.52
N ALA A 18 3.63 -11.59 -0.48
CA ALA A 18 2.61 -10.82 -1.15
C ALA A 18 1.88 -9.96 -0.13
N THR A 19 1.82 -8.65 -0.35
CA THR A 19 1.03 -7.73 0.48
C THR A 19 -0.15 -7.22 -0.31
N THR A 20 -1.34 -7.35 0.26
CA THR A 20 -2.57 -6.78 -0.27
C THR A 20 -3.02 -5.66 0.66
N PHE A 21 -3.37 -4.51 0.08
CA PHE A 21 -3.97 -3.39 0.80
C PHE A 21 -5.44 -3.28 0.42
N THR A 22 -6.31 -3.18 1.42
CA THR A 22 -7.76 -2.97 1.25
C THR A 22 -8.18 -1.68 1.98
N GLY A 23 -9.32 -1.13 1.59
CA GLY A 23 -9.86 0.12 2.14
C GLY A 23 -11.15 0.51 1.43
N ASN A 24 -11.54 1.77 1.57
CA ASN A 24 -12.68 2.31 0.84
C ASN A 24 -12.26 2.73 -0.57
N PRO A 25 -12.94 2.23 -1.62
CA PRO A 25 -12.63 2.60 -3.00
C PRO A 25 -13.06 4.05 -3.26
N TYR A 26 -12.26 4.76 -4.05
CA TYR A 26 -12.60 6.10 -4.52
C TYR A 26 -13.76 6.05 -5.54
N SER A 27 -14.74 6.94 -5.41
CA SER A 27 -16.02 6.82 -6.14
C SER A 27 -15.92 6.83 -7.67
N THR A 28 -14.96 7.56 -8.24
CA THR A 28 -14.77 7.70 -9.70
C THR A 28 -13.68 6.77 -10.24
N ASN A 29 -12.84 6.20 -9.37
CA ASN A 29 -11.85 5.19 -9.72
C ASN A 29 -11.68 4.18 -8.56
N ALA A 30 -12.39 3.06 -8.68
CA ALA A 30 -12.43 2.03 -7.65
C ALA A 30 -11.10 1.29 -7.42
N ASP A 31 -10.11 1.49 -8.30
CA ASP A 31 -8.76 0.95 -8.08
C ASP A 31 -7.99 1.74 -7.02
N ASN A 32 -8.39 2.99 -6.74
CA ASN A 32 -7.72 3.89 -5.80
C ASN A 32 -8.48 4.00 -4.47
N TYR A 33 -7.83 4.61 -3.46
CA TYR A 33 -8.40 4.80 -2.12
C TYR A 33 -9.09 6.16 -2.02
N SER A 34 -10.31 6.17 -1.49
CA SER A 34 -11.01 7.40 -1.13
C SER A 34 -10.27 8.13 -0.01
N LEU A 35 -10.28 9.46 -0.04
CA LEU A 35 -9.86 10.30 1.07
C LEU A 35 -11.10 10.81 1.81
N SER A 36 -11.19 10.58 3.12
CA SER A 36 -12.26 11.10 3.97
C SER A 36 -11.86 12.47 4.52
N ASN A 37 -12.74 13.45 4.40
CA ASN A 37 -12.60 14.74 5.07
C ASN A 37 -12.74 14.53 6.59
N MET A 38 -11.75 14.97 7.37
CA MET A 38 -11.75 14.76 8.83
C MET A 38 -12.78 15.63 9.58
N ASP A 39 -13.32 16.67 8.96
CA ASP A 39 -14.31 17.57 9.58
C ASP A 39 -15.74 17.00 9.51
N ASN A 40 -16.06 16.26 8.44
CA ASN A 40 -17.44 15.85 8.15
C ASN A 40 -17.60 14.41 7.61
N GLY A 41 -16.50 13.68 7.39
CA GLY A 41 -16.49 12.31 6.89
C GLY A 41 -16.85 12.13 5.41
N THR A 42 -17.03 13.21 4.65
CA THR A 42 -17.35 13.10 3.21
C THR A 42 -16.10 12.83 2.39
N GLU A 43 -16.23 12.12 1.28
CA GLU A 43 -15.13 11.91 0.33
C GLU A 43 -14.60 13.26 -0.22
N ILE A 44 -13.27 13.43 -0.26
CA ILE A 44 -12.63 14.56 -0.92
C ILE A 44 -12.72 14.35 -2.45
N PRO A 45 -13.32 15.29 -3.20
CA PRO A 45 -13.50 15.14 -4.64
C PRO A 45 -12.21 15.41 -5.43
N ASN A 46 -12.12 14.82 -6.61
CA ASN A 46 -11.06 14.97 -7.63
C ASN A 46 -9.64 14.57 -7.19
N VAL A 47 -9.48 13.88 -6.06
CA VAL A 47 -8.18 13.38 -5.60
C VAL A 47 -8.37 12.07 -4.86
N SER A 48 -7.49 11.13 -5.15
CA SER A 48 -7.44 9.82 -4.49
C SER A 48 -6.01 9.50 -4.04
N LEU A 49 -5.87 8.52 -3.16
CA LEU A 49 -4.56 7.96 -2.81
C LEU A 49 -4.31 6.72 -3.67
N VAL A 50 -3.06 6.54 -4.08
CA VAL A 50 -2.53 5.29 -4.64
C VAL A 50 -1.51 4.71 -3.67
N ILE A 51 -1.54 3.40 -3.48
CA ILE A 51 -0.47 2.64 -2.81
C ILE A 51 0.25 1.82 -3.87
N GLY A 52 1.58 1.82 -3.81
CA GLY A 52 2.42 1.19 -4.80
C GLY A 52 3.70 0.57 -4.25
N ASP A 53 4.44 -0.06 -5.15
CA ASP A 53 5.75 -0.63 -4.83
C ASP A 53 6.82 0.46 -4.61
N GLN A 54 8.01 0.03 -4.17
CA GLN A 54 9.14 0.93 -3.95
C GLN A 54 9.61 1.68 -5.22
N HIS A 55 9.25 1.19 -6.41
CA HIS A 55 9.64 1.76 -7.70
C HIS A 55 8.63 2.81 -8.21
N GLY A 56 7.47 2.93 -7.54
CA GLY A 56 6.40 3.87 -7.90
C GLY A 56 5.34 3.28 -8.81
N THR A 57 5.29 1.96 -8.98
CA THR A 57 4.19 1.29 -9.68
C THR A 57 2.98 1.27 -8.75
N GLY A 58 1.87 1.89 -9.16
CA GLY A 58 0.60 1.85 -8.42
C GLY A 58 -0.13 0.52 -8.62
N TYR A 59 -0.83 0.07 -7.58
CA TYR A 59 -1.61 -1.17 -7.62
C TYR A 59 -3.06 -0.88 -7.22
N ALA A 60 -3.98 -1.56 -7.90
CA ALA A 60 -5.41 -1.48 -7.57
C ALA A 60 -5.66 -1.98 -6.13
N LEU A 61 -6.70 -1.46 -5.51
CA LEU A 61 -7.19 -1.92 -4.21
C LEU A 61 -7.43 -3.43 -4.25
N GLY A 62 -6.88 -4.15 -3.26
CA GLY A 62 -6.98 -5.60 -3.20
C GLY A 62 -5.97 -6.36 -4.07
N ALA A 63 -5.20 -5.70 -4.94
CA ALA A 63 -4.17 -6.35 -5.73
C ALA A 63 -2.93 -6.73 -4.87
N GLU A 64 -2.27 -7.82 -5.25
CA GLU A 64 -1.05 -8.27 -4.58
C GLU A 64 0.17 -7.47 -5.05
N ILE A 65 0.94 -6.94 -4.09
CA ILE A 65 2.28 -6.41 -4.30
C ILE A 65 3.29 -7.43 -3.81
N LYS A 66 4.06 -8.02 -4.74
CA LYS A 66 5.01 -9.09 -4.45
C LYS A 66 6.41 -8.54 -4.23
N GLN A 67 7.03 -8.94 -3.11
CA GLN A 67 8.43 -8.65 -2.81
C GLN A 67 9.16 -9.95 -2.43
N PRO A 68 10.40 -10.16 -2.91
CA PRO A 68 11.15 -11.37 -2.60
C PRO A 68 11.55 -11.41 -1.12
N ILE A 69 11.57 -12.61 -0.54
CA ILE A 69 12.15 -12.83 0.79
C ILE A 69 13.66 -12.69 0.68
N VAL A 70 14.23 -11.81 1.52
CA VAL A 70 15.68 -11.66 1.61
C VAL A 70 16.25 -12.89 2.29
N LYS A 71 17.06 -13.65 1.56
CA LYS A 71 17.70 -14.87 2.06
C LYS A 71 19.00 -14.58 2.81
N ASP A 72 19.30 -15.43 3.78
CA ASP A 72 20.59 -15.55 4.42
C ASP A 72 21.51 -16.39 3.52
N SER A 73 22.64 -15.83 3.12
CA SER A 73 23.59 -16.48 2.21
C SER A 73 24.26 -17.72 2.80
N SER A 74 24.34 -17.84 4.13
CA SER A 74 24.98 -18.96 4.81
C SER A 74 24.06 -20.19 4.93
N THR A 75 22.75 -19.98 4.98
CA THR A 75 21.77 -21.06 5.19
C THR A 75 20.83 -21.27 4.00
N GLY A 76 20.73 -20.31 3.09
CA GLY A 76 19.75 -20.30 1.98
C GLY A 76 18.30 -20.05 2.41
N LYS A 77 18.06 -19.85 3.73
CA LYS A 77 16.74 -19.59 4.32
C LYS A 77 16.40 -18.10 4.34
N GLY A 78 15.15 -17.73 4.58
CA GLY A 78 14.80 -16.32 4.75
C GLY A 78 15.36 -15.74 6.03
N LYS A 79 15.84 -14.49 6.00
CA LYS A 79 16.32 -13.78 7.19
C LYS A 79 15.18 -13.58 8.20
N PRO A 80 15.48 -13.58 9.51
CA PRO A 80 14.48 -13.35 10.55
C PRO A 80 13.92 -11.93 10.56
N LYS A 81 14.62 -10.98 9.93
CA LYS A 81 14.15 -9.61 9.73
C LYS A 81 13.90 -9.38 8.24
N GLN A 82 12.68 -8.98 7.90
CA GLN A 82 12.31 -8.56 6.55
C GLN A 82 11.78 -7.13 6.58
N THR A 83 12.03 -6.40 5.49
CA THR A 83 11.48 -5.06 5.29
C THR A 83 10.78 -5.05 3.94
N LEU A 84 9.48 -4.80 3.96
CA LEU A 84 8.67 -4.57 2.78
C LEU A 84 8.58 -3.05 2.57
N ASN A 85 8.92 -2.59 1.38
CA ASN A 85 8.97 -1.16 1.05
C ASN A 85 7.80 -0.79 0.12
N PHE A 86 7.14 0.32 0.43
CA PHE A 86 5.98 0.80 -0.31
C PHE A 86 6.00 2.32 -0.47
N LYS A 87 5.21 2.79 -1.42
CA LYS A 87 4.95 4.21 -1.63
C LYS A 87 3.46 4.48 -1.56
N ALA A 88 3.12 5.70 -1.15
CA ALA A 88 1.76 6.21 -1.20
C ALA A 88 1.82 7.65 -1.71
N TRP A 89 0.96 8.00 -2.66
CA TRP A 89 0.91 9.34 -3.25
C TRP A 89 -0.50 9.70 -3.69
N LEU A 90 -0.76 11.01 -3.76
CA LEU A 90 -2.02 11.54 -4.25
C LEU A 90 -2.02 11.58 -5.78
N VAL A 91 -3.16 11.23 -6.37
CA VAL A 91 -3.42 11.37 -7.81
C VAL A 91 -4.67 12.22 -7.96
N GLY A 92 -4.51 13.38 -8.60
CA GLY A 92 -5.61 14.27 -8.95
C GLY A 92 -6.26 13.85 -10.28
N GLU A 93 -7.56 14.13 -10.42
CA GLU A 93 -8.26 14.03 -11.69
C GLU A 93 -7.90 15.20 -12.62
N THR A 94 -7.94 14.97 -13.94
CA THR A 94 -7.37 15.85 -14.96
C THR A 94 -8.01 17.22 -15.13
N ASP A 95 -9.07 17.57 -14.39
CA ASP A 95 -9.75 18.86 -14.52
C ASP A 95 -9.75 19.67 -13.22
N ALA A 96 -8.75 20.55 -13.11
CA ALA A 96 -8.79 21.91 -12.55
C ALA A 96 -9.61 22.22 -11.28
N VAL A 97 -9.85 21.28 -10.38
CA VAL A 97 -10.34 21.59 -9.03
C VAL A 97 -9.15 21.57 -8.10
N THR A 98 -8.69 22.74 -7.68
CA THR A 98 -7.84 22.85 -6.50
C THR A 98 -8.62 22.21 -5.35
N PRO A 99 -8.16 21.09 -4.76
CA PRO A 99 -8.84 20.52 -3.60
C PRO A 99 -8.95 21.63 -2.58
N THR A 100 -10.16 21.94 -2.12
CA THR A 100 -10.32 22.86 -0.98
C THR A 100 -9.46 22.31 0.15
N PRO A 101 -8.52 23.09 0.73
CA PRO A 101 -7.67 22.58 1.79
C PRO A 101 -8.53 22.09 2.95
N ALA A 102 -8.60 20.78 3.11
CA ALA A 102 -9.26 20.13 4.21
C ALA A 102 -8.31 19.05 4.74
N PRO A 103 -8.19 18.89 6.07
CA PRO A 103 -7.52 17.72 6.62
C PRO A 103 -8.25 16.47 6.12
N PHE A 104 -7.49 15.51 5.62
CA PHE A 104 -8.02 14.27 5.09
C PHE A 104 -7.33 13.08 5.71
N GLU A 105 -8.04 11.96 5.74
CA GLU A 105 -7.52 10.67 6.17
C GLU A 105 -7.97 9.57 5.22
N THR A 106 -7.27 8.45 5.25
CA THR A 106 -7.74 7.21 4.63
C THR A 106 -7.32 6.04 5.50
N LEU A 107 -8.22 5.08 5.67
CA LEU A 107 -7.97 3.88 6.45
C LEU A 107 -7.71 2.72 5.49
N THR A 108 -6.55 2.07 5.65
CA THR A 108 -6.21 0.84 4.92
C THR A 108 -5.87 -0.29 5.88
N THR A 109 -6.30 -1.49 5.53
CA THR A 109 -5.84 -2.73 6.18
C THR A 109 -4.89 -3.44 5.23
N PHE A 110 -3.82 -4.01 5.75
CA PHE A 110 -2.92 -4.84 4.96
C PHE A 110 -2.98 -6.31 5.40
N GLN A 111 -2.89 -7.21 4.44
CA GLN A 111 -2.68 -8.64 4.64
C GLN A 111 -1.33 -9.03 4.01
N ILE A 112 -0.61 -9.94 4.66
CA ILE A 112 0.61 -10.53 4.11
C ILE A 112 0.41 -12.04 3.96
N THR A 113 0.67 -12.53 2.75
CA THR A 113 0.70 -13.96 2.44
C THR A 113 2.15 -14.36 2.12
N TYR A 114 2.58 -15.51 2.64
CA TYR A 114 3.92 -16.06 2.41
C TYR A 114 3.81 -17.26 1.45
N LEU A 115 4.61 -17.26 0.39
CA LEU A 115 4.56 -18.22 -0.72
C LEU A 115 5.94 -18.85 -0.96
#